data_AF-M3Y4C7-F1
#
_entry.id   AF-M3Y4C7-F1
#
_cell.length_a   1.000
_cell.length_b   1.000
_cell.length_c   1.000
_cell.angle_alpha   90.00
_cell.angle_beta   90.00
_cell.angle_gamma   90.00
#
_symmetry.space_group_name_H-M   'P 1'
#
loop_
_entity.id
_entity.type
_entity.pdbx_description
1 polymer ?
#
loop_
_entity_poly.entity_id
_entity_poly.type
_entity_poly.pdbx_seq_one_letter_code
_entity_poly.pdbx_strand_id
1 'polypeptide(L)'
;MLLIGLVTLGIMFLQTSNEINSDSEKLSQLQKIIHQQQDNLSEQLNSYRNIPTQEEFLKSQISSLLKRQGQMAIKLCQELIIHTSDHKCNPCPKMWQWYQNSCYYFATNEERTWTNSRKNCMDRNSTLVKIDSLEEKDFLKSQPLPTFSFFWLGLSWDPSRRSWVWEDGSGPSPSLFSTKEYAQINGSKGCAYFQKGNIYISRCSAEISWICEKMAALVKIEDLD
;
A
#
# COMPACT_ATOMS: atom_id res chain seq x y z
N MET A 1 -96.81 14.74 -17.22
CA MET A 1 -95.57 13.98 -16.94
C MET A 1 -94.36 14.48 -17.74
N LEU A 2 -94.51 14.86 -19.03
CA LEU A 2 -93.42 15.38 -19.88
C LEU A 2 -92.71 16.66 -19.36
N LEU A 3 -93.45 17.65 -18.87
CA LEU A 3 -92.86 18.90 -18.35
C LEU A 3 -91.99 18.70 -17.11
N ILE A 4 -92.40 17.82 -16.19
CA ILE A 4 -91.66 17.51 -14.96
C ILE A 4 -90.33 16.82 -15.32
N GLY A 5 -90.35 15.90 -16.30
CA GLY A 5 -89.15 15.23 -16.80
C GLY A 5 -88.11 16.19 -17.41
N LEU A 6 -88.56 17.17 -18.21
CA LEU A 6 -87.67 18.18 -18.81
C LEU A 6 -87.04 19.12 -17.77
N VAL A 7 -87.81 19.52 -16.75
CA VAL A 7 -87.28 20.33 -15.63
C VAL A 7 -86.25 19.54 -14.84
N THR A 8 -86.49 18.26 -14.54
CA THR A 8 -85.51 17.41 -13.84
C THR A 8 -84.24 17.18 -14.67
N LEU A 9 -84.37 17.00 -15.98
CA LEU A 9 -83.22 16.88 -16.89
C LEU A 9 -82.39 18.16 -16.95
N GLY A 10 -83.04 19.34 -16.98
CA GLY A 10 -82.36 20.63 -16.92
C GLY A 10 -81.60 20.85 -15.62
N ILE A 11 -82.18 20.48 -14.47
CA ILE A 11 -81.51 20.57 -13.17
C ILE A 11 -80.32 19.61 -13.09
N MET A 12 -80.47 18.36 -13.53
CA MET A 12 -79.36 17.40 -13.58
C MET A 12 -78.23 17.87 -14.51
N PHE A 13 -78.57 18.46 -15.67
CA PHE A 13 -77.58 19.03 -16.57
C PHE A 13 -76.83 20.21 -15.94
N LEU A 14 -77.52 21.10 -15.22
CA LEU A 14 -76.88 22.20 -14.50
C LEU A 14 -76.00 21.73 -13.33
N GLN A 15 -76.46 20.72 -12.58
CA GLN A 15 -75.68 20.12 -11.50
C GLN A 15 -74.39 19.47 -12.03
N THR A 16 -74.49 18.64 -13.06
CA THR A 16 -73.33 17.98 -13.69
C THR A 16 -72.36 18.99 -14.33
N SER A 17 -72.85 20.05 -14.98
CA SER A 17 -71.99 21.12 -15.51
C SER A 17 -71.23 21.87 -14.41
N ASN A 18 -71.85 22.12 -13.26
CA ASN A 18 -71.20 22.75 -12.11
C ASN A 18 -70.15 21.83 -11.47
N GLU A 19 -70.43 20.53 -11.35
CA GLU A 19 -69.48 19.53 -10.88
C GLU A 19 -68.26 19.42 -11.81
N ILE A 20 -68.49 19.34 -13.13
CA ILE A 20 -67.41 19.32 -14.13
C ILE A 20 -66.53 20.57 -14.05
N ASN A 21 -67.14 21.75 -13.89
CA ASN A 21 -66.38 23.00 -13.75
C ASN A 21 -65.56 23.02 -12.46
N SER A 22 -66.13 22.55 -11.35
CA SER A 22 -65.43 22.40 -10.06
C SER A 22 -64.25 21.42 -10.16
N ASP A 23 -64.43 20.29 -10.84
CA ASP A 23 -63.38 19.28 -10.98
C ASP A 23 -62.28 19.72 -11.96
N SER A 24 -62.63 20.46 -13.02
CA SER A 24 -61.64 21.11 -13.91
C SER A 24 -60.75 22.09 -13.16
N GLU A 25 -61.32 22.86 -12.21
CA GLU A 25 -60.55 23.80 -11.39
C GLU A 25 -59.60 23.07 -10.43
N LYS A 26 -60.07 22.01 -9.75
CA LYS A 26 -59.22 21.14 -8.92
C LYS A 26 -58.10 20.49 -9.73
N LEU A 27 -58.39 20.05 -10.96
CA LEU A 27 -57.39 19.44 -11.84
C LEU A 27 -56.31 20.44 -12.24
N SER A 28 -56.69 21.68 -12.55
CA SER A 28 -55.74 22.77 -12.81
C SER A 28 -54.86 23.07 -11.59
N GLN A 29 -55.42 23.07 -10.39
CA GLN A 29 -54.67 23.24 -9.15
C GLN A 29 -53.69 22.07 -8.91
N LEU A 30 -54.14 20.83 -9.12
CA LEU A 30 -53.31 19.63 -8.99
C LEU A 30 -52.13 19.65 -9.98
N GLN A 31 -52.35 20.05 -11.23
CA GLN A 31 -51.27 20.20 -12.22
C GLN A 31 -50.22 21.21 -11.79
N LYS A 32 -50.64 22.36 -11.22
CA LYS A 32 -49.70 23.36 -10.69
C LYS A 32 -48.87 22.80 -9.53
N ILE A 33 -49.50 22.06 -8.62
CA ILE A 33 -48.80 21.41 -7.51
C ILE A 33 -47.79 20.39 -8.03
N ILE A 34 -48.16 19.57 -9.01
CA ILE A 34 -47.27 18.57 -9.62
C ILE A 34 -46.07 19.26 -10.28
N HIS A 35 -46.30 20.30 -11.07
CA HIS A 35 -45.21 21.06 -11.70
C HIS A 35 -44.26 21.65 -10.65
N GLN A 36 -44.81 22.26 -9.60
CA GLN A 36 -43.98 22.84 -8.55
C GLN A 36 -43.22 21.78 -7.74
N GLN A 37 -43.82 20.61 -7.50
CA GLN A 37 -43.10 19.48 -6.88
C GLN A 37 -41.98 18.97 -7.76
N GLN A 38 -42.20 18.91 -9.08
CA GLN A 38 -41.19 18.48 -10.03
C GLN A 38 -40.00 19.45 -10.08
N ASP A 39 -40.27 20.76 -10.06
CA ASP A 39 -39.24 21.80 -10.06
C ASP A 39 -38.41 21.74 -8.76
N ASN A 40 -39.08 21.63 -7.60
CA ASN A 40 -38.41 21.47 -6.31
C ASN A 40 -37.53 20.20 -6.27
N LEU A 41 -38.02 19.09 -6.83
CA LEU A 41 -37.26 17.83 -6.89
C LEU A 41 -36.03 17.94 -7.81
N SER A 42 -36.17 18.62 -8.94
CA SER A 42 -35.07 18.88 -9.88
C SER A 42 -33.97 19.73 -9.22
N GLU A 43 -34.36 20.79 -8.50
CA GLU A 43 -33.43 21.63 -7.76
C GLU A 43 -32.69 20.85 -6.67
N GLN A 44 -33.41 20.03 -5.90
CA GLN A 44 -32.81 19.11 -4.94
C GLN A 44 -31.81 18.16 -5.59
N LEU A 45 -32.18 17.49 -6.68
CA LEU A 45 -31.33 16.53 -7.38
C LEU A 45 -30.02 17.17 -7.87
N ASN A 46 -30.10 18.41 -8.37
CA ASN A 46 -28.92 19.16 -8.79
C ASN A 46 -27.98 19.46 -7.62
N SER A 47 -28.50 19.71 -6.42
CA SER A 47 -27.67 19.90 -5.22
C SER A 47 -26.90 18.63 -4.83
N TYR A 48 -27.53 17.46 -4.93
CA TYR A 48 -26.91 16.17 -4.59
C TYR A 48 -25.92 15.68 -5.66
N ARG A 49 -26.03 16.16 -6.91
CA ARG A 49 -25.21 15.73 -8.05
C ARG A 49 -23.69 15.88 -7.82
N ASN A 50 -23.27 16.93 -7.11
CA ASN A 50 -21.85 17.25 -6.89
C ASN A 50 -21.28 16.67 -5.58
N ILE A 51 -22.09 16.05 -4.73
CA ILE A 51 -21.63 15.52 -3.45
C ILE A 51 -20.63 14.36 -3.62
N PRO A 52 -20.84 13.38 -4.53
CA PRO A 52 -19.89 12.28 -4.71
C PRO A 52 -18.50 12.76 -5.15
N THR A 53 -18.45 13.75 -6.06
CA THR A 53 -17.19 14.31 -6.53
C THR A 53 -16.47 15.10 -5.43
N GLN A 54 -17.21 15.81 -4.59
CA GLN A 54 -16.67 16.49 -3.41
C GLN A 54 -16.14 15.49 -2.37
N GLU A 55 -16.82 14.36 -2.15
CA GLU A 55 -16.38 13.29 -1.26
C GLU A 55 -15.07 12.66 -1.75
N GLU A 56 -14.96 12.35 -3.04
CA GLU A 56 -13.72 11.84 -3.64
C GLU A 56 -12.58 12.83 -3.52
N PHE A 57 -12.84 14.12 -3.74
CA PHE A 57 -11.86 15.18 -3.54
C PHE A 57 -11.39 15.24 -2.09
N LEU A 58 -12.32 15.22 -1.12
CA LEU A 58 -11.98 15.27 0.29
C LEU A 58 -11.19 14.02 0.73
N LYS A 59 -11.56 12.83 0.26
CA LYS A 59 -10.82 11.58 0.48
C LYS A 59 -9.39 11.68 -0.05
N SER A 60 -9.22 12.23 -1.26
CA SER A 60 -7.91 12.47 -1.86
C SER A 60 -7.06 13.43 -1.01
N GLN A 61 -7.65 14.54 -0.56
CA GLN A 61 -6.97 15.50 0.30
C GLN A 61 -6.55 14.88 1.64
N ILE A 62 -7.46 14.14 2.30
CA ILE A 62 -7.15 13.41 3.54
C ILE A 62 -6.01 12.42 3.31
N SER A 63 -6.05 11.63 2.23
CA SER A 63 -4.97 10.70 1.90
C SER A 63 -3.62 11.40 1.73
N SER A 64 -3.61 12.57 1.09
CA SER A 64 -2.39 13.36 0.89
C SER A 64 -1.82 13.90 2.22
N LEU A 65 -2.69 14.34 3.13
CA LEU A 65 -2.31 14.83 4.45
C LEU A 65 -1.77 13.70 5.32
N LEU A 66 -2.43 12.55 5.35
CA LEU A 66 -1.96 11.36 6.07
C LEU A 66 -0.59 10.89 5.57
N LYS A 67 -0.37 10.91 4.24
CA LYS A 67 0.94 10.59 3.65
C LYS A 67 2.03 11.56 4.13
N ARG A 68 1.76 12.87 4.11
CA ARG A 68 2.71 13.89 4.60
C ARG A 68 3.00 13.73 6.08
N GLN A 69 1.98 13.44 6.88
CA GLN A 69 2.13 13.20 8.32
C GLN A 69 3.00 11.97 8.59
N GLY A 70 2.77 10.86 7.88
CA GLY A 70 3.60 9.66 7.99
C GLY A 70 5.05 9.89 7.56
N GLN A 71 5.28 10.64 6.49
CA GLN A 71 6.64 11.02 6.06
C GLN A 71 7.37 11.87 7.11
N MET A 72 6.66 12.82 7.73
CA MET A 72 7.21 13.64 8.80
C MET A 72 7.54 12.82 10.04
N ALA A 73 6.66 11.88 10.42
CA ALA A 73 6.88 10.96 11.53
C ALA A 73 8.10 10.05 11.31
N ILE A 74 8.25 9.48 10.10
CA ILE A 74 9.43 8.68 9.73
C ILE A 74 10.70 9.52 9.87
N LYS A 75 10.70 10.74 9.29
CA LYS A 75 11.87 11.61 9.34
C LYS A 75 12.23 12.00 10.77
N LEU A 76 11.24 12.36 11.59
CA LEU A 76 11.47 12.69 12.99
C LEU A 76 12.03 11.49 13.76
N CYS A 77 11.45 10.30 13.57
CA CYS A 77 11.95 9.10 14.22
C CYS A 77 13.40 8.79 13.81
N GLN A 78 13.75 8.94 12.53
CA GLN A 78 15.12 8.77 12.05
C GLN A 78 16.11 9.70 12.77
N GLU A 79 15.74 10.96 13.01
CA GLU A 79 16.57 11.88 13.80
C GLU A 79 16.69 11.45 15.28
N LEU A 80 15.58 10.98 15.88
CA LEU A 80 15.57 10.53 17.27
C LEU A 80 16.46 9.30 17.51
N ILE A 81 16.42 8.32 16.59
CA ILE A 81 17.20 7.08 16.73
C ILE A 81 18.71 7.27 16.55
N ILE A 82 19.16 8.36 15.93
CA ILE A 82 20.59 8.71 15.84
C ILE A 82 21.17 8.92 17.24
N HIS A 83 20.40 9.55 18.13
CA HIS A 83 20.81 9.85 19.50
C HIS A 83 20.44 8.72 20.48
N THR A 84 19.33 8.02 20.24
CA THR A 84 18.82 6.96 21.11
C THR A 84 18.38 5.76 20.27
N SER A 85 19.27 4.79 20.03
CA SER A 85 18.98 3.65 19.15
C SER A 85 17.75 2.83 19.55
N ASP A 86 17.45 2.80 20.85
CA ASP A 86 16.32 2.08 21.45
C ASP A 86 15.08 2.99 21.65
N HIS A 87 14.99 4.12 20.93
CA HIS A 87 13.82 5.01 20.98
C HIS A 87 12.54 4.24 20.63
N LYS A 88 11.43 4.54 21.32
CA LYS A 88 10.15 3.82 21.19
C LYS A 88 9.61 3.83 19.76
N CYS A 89 9.82 4.93 19.03
CA CYS A 89 9.42 5.06 17.63
C CYS A 89 10.16 4.12 16.66
N ASN A 90 11.30 3.52 17.06
CA ASN A 90 12.12 2.70 16.17
C ASN A 90 11.29 1.52 15.64
N PRO A 91 11.04 1.43 14.32
CA PRO A 91 10.19 0.39 13.75
C PRO A 91 10.90 -0.97 13.66
N CYS A 92 12.19 -1.02 13.99
CA CYS A 92 13.01 -2.21 13.96
C CYS A 92 13.25 -2.79 15.36
N PRO A 93 13.33 -4.12 15.50
CA PRO A 93 13.70 -4.73 16.77
C PRO A 93 15.09 -4.30 17.22
N LYS A 94 15.36 -4.42 18.52
CA LYS A 94 16.69 -4.17 19.08
C LYS A 94 17.77 -4.98 18.35
N MET A 95 18.92 -4.35 18.10
CA MET A 95 20.05 -4.87 17.30
C MET A 95 19.81 -4.99 15.79
N TRP A 96 18.65 -4.53 15.28
CA TRP A 96 18.41 -4.41 13.84
C TRP A 96 18.62 -2.98 13.41
N GLN A 97 19.20 -2.80 12.23
CA GLN A 97 19.38 -1.50 11.61
C GLN A 97 18.17 -1.16 10.75
N TRP A 98 17.63 0.04 10.90
CA TRP A 98 16.55 0.55 10.07
C TRP A 98 17.10 1.25 8.84
N TYR A 99 16.71 0.80 7.65
CA TYR A 99 16.98 1.51 6.39
C TYR A 99 15.81 1.40 5.44
N GLN A 100 15.34 2.55 4.94
CA GLN A 100 14.13 2.67 4.14
C GLN A 100 12.93 1.96 4.80
N ASN A 101 12.38 0.93 4.16
CA ASN A 101 11.22 0.20 4.64
C ASN A 101 11.59 -1.14 5.28
N SER A 102 12.88 -1.42 5.49
CA SER A 102 13.37 -2.71 5.97
C SER A 102 14.22 -2.57 7.24
N CYS A 103 14.27 -3.67 7.98
CA CYS A 103 15.13 -3.89 9.12
C CYS A 103 16.17 -4.95 8.76
N TYR A 104 17.42 -4.69 9.11
CA TYR A 104 18.56 -5.56 8.78
C TYR A 104 19.27 -6.06 10.04
N TYR A 105 19.47 -7.36 10.14
CA TYR A 105 20.25 -7.98 11.21
C TYR A 105 21.54 -8.56 10.66
N PHE A 106 22.67 -8.01 11.11
CA PHE A 106 24.01 -8.46 10.72
C PHE A 106 24.53 -9.46 11.73
N ALA A 107 24.57 -10.74 11.36
CA ALA A 107 25.09 -11.81 12.20
C ALA A 107 26.62 -11.91 12.07
N THR A 108 27.35 -11.01 12.73
CA THR A 108 28.82 -10.88 12.60
C THR A 108 29.62 -11.79 13.54
N ASN A 109 28.99 -12.37 14.56
CA ASN A 109 29.68 -13.10 15.63
C ASN A 109 29.64 -14.62 15.42
N GLU A 110 29.02 -15.08 14.35
CA GLU A 110 28.88 -16.48 13.98
C GLU A 110 29.00 -16.63 12.46
N GLU A 111 29.45 -17.80 12.05
CA GLU A 111 29.48 -18.23 10.66
C GLU A 111 28.64 -19.50 10.54
N ARG A 112 27.79 -19.56 9.52
CA ARG A 112 26.88 -20.67 9.28
C ARG A 112 26.84 -21.03 7.79
N THR A 113 26.52 -22.27 7.46
CA THR A 113 26.14 -22.65 6.09
C THR A 113 24.96 -21.82 5.61
N TRP A 114 24.84 -21.61 4.31
CA TRP A 114 23.75 -20.80 3.74
C TRP A 114 22.36 -21.29 4.21
N THR A 115 22.16 -22.60 4.26
CA THR A 115 20.91 -23.22 4.74
C THR A 115 20.65 -22.93 6.22
N ASN A 116 21.69 -23.00 7.07
CA ASN A 116 21.56 -22.72 8.49
C ASN A 116 21.37 -21.22 8.78
N SER A 117 22.01 -20.35 8.01
CA SER A 117 21.79 -18.89 8.04
C SER A 117 20.36 -18.55 7.64
N ARG A 118 19.86 -19.13 6.54
CA ARG A 118 18.46 -19.00 6.13
C ARG A 118 17.51 -19.44 7.23
N LYS A 119 17.77 -20.59 7.85
CA LYS A 119 16.98 -21.06 9.00
C LYS A 119 16.98 -20.06 10.15
N ASN A 120 18.14 -19.48 10.48
CA ASN A 120 18.22 -18.46 11.53
C ASN A 120 17.37 -17.22 11.21
N CYS A 121 17.35 -16.77 9.96
CA CYS A 121 16.48 -15.66 9.56
C CYS A 121 15.00 -16.05 9.65
N MET A 122 14.62 -17.25 9.19
CA MET A 122 13.24 -17.73 9.32
C MET A 122 12.78 -17.81 10.77
N ASP A 123 13.62 -18.31 11.68
CA ASP A 123 13.35 -18.38 13.12
C ASP A 123 13.17 -16.97 13.75
N ARG A 124 13.60 -15.90 13.04
CA ARG A 124 13.43 -14.48 13.40
C ARG A 124 12.29 -13.78 12.64
N ASN A 125 11.45 -14.53 11.94
CA ASN A 125 10.40 -14.03 11.03
C ASN A 125 10.98 -13.07 9.97
N SER A 126 12.05 -13.48 9.33
CA SER A 126 12.81 -12.74 8.32
C SER A 126 13.35 -13.68 7.24
N THR A 127 13.91 -13.14 6.18
CA THR A 127 14.64 -13.90 5.14
C THR A 127 16.11 -13.53 5.18
N LEU A 128 16.98 -14.26 4.48
CA LEU A 128 18.26 -13.67 4.10
C LEU A 128 17.99 -12.43 3.24
N VAL A 129 18.87 -11.43 3.35
CA VAL A 129 18.69 -10.14 2.67
C VAL A 129 18.59 -10.31 1.16
N LYS A 130 17.65 -9.57 0.57
CA LYS A 130 17.44 -9.48 -0.86
C LYS A 130 17.80 -8.06 -1.31
N ILE A 131 18.87 -7.95 -2.10
CA ILE A 131 19.25 -6.64 -2.65
C ILE A 131 18.31 -6.31 -3.81
N ASP A 132 17.34 -5.42 -3.58
CA ASP A 132 16.33 -4.99 -4.55
C ASP A 132 16.76 -3.73 -5.33
N SER A 133 17.72 -2.95 -4.81
CA SER A 133 18.15 -1.68 -5.40
C SER A 133 19.65 -1.39 -5.25
N LEU A 134 20.17 -0.45 -6.04
CA LEU A 134 21.55 -0.01 -5.89
C LEU A 134 21.74 0.79 -4.60
N GLU A 135 20.73 1.54 -4.19
CA GLU A 135 20.69 2.30 -2.94
C GLU A 135 20.83 1.37 -1.73
N GLU A 136 20.13 0.23 -1.75
CA GLU A 136 20.26 -0.80 -0.73
C GLU A 136 21.65 -1.44 -0.76
N LYS A 137 22.18 -1.76 -1.95
CA LYS A 137 23.55 -2.28 -2.11
C LYS A 137 24.60 -1.32 -1.51
N ASP A 138 24.42 -0.02 -1.73
CA ASP A 138 25.27 1.03 -1.18
C ASP A 138 25.09 1.18 0.34
N PHE A 139 23.88 1.02 0.87
CA PHE A 139 23.63 0.95 2.31
C PHE A 139 24.35 -0.25 2.96
N LEU A 140 24.28 -1.44 2.37
CA LEU A 140 24.99 -2.61 2.89
C LEU A 140 26.51 -2.41 2.83
N LYS A 141 27.00 -1.73 1.80
CA LYS A 141 28.42 -1.38 1.64
C LYS A 141 28.90 -0.34 2.65
N SER A 142 28.05 0.61 3.04
CA SER A 142 28.40 1.71 3.93
C SER A 142 28.44 1.33 5.40
N GLN A 143 27.99 0.12 5.74
CA GLN A 143 28.04 -0.37 7.12
C GLN A 143 29.47 -0.40 7.66
N PRO A 144 29.69 0.01 8.92
CA PRO A 144 31.01 0.10 9.54
C PRO A 144 31.54 -1.30 9.95
N LEU A 145 31.62 -2.21 8.97
CA LEU A 145 32.03 -3.59 9.15
C LEU A 145 33.49 -3.77 8.69
N PRO A 146 34.26 -4.69 9.32
CA PRO A 146 35.61 -5.00 8.88
C PRO A 146 35.71 -5.35 7.39
N THR A 147 36.83 -5.00 6.75
CA THR A 147 37.03 -5.20 5.29
C THR A 147 36.88 -6.66 4.85
N PHE A 148 37.17 -7.61 5.74
CA PHE A 148 37.08 -9.05 5.49
C PHE A 148 35.78 -9.67 6.02
N SER A 149 34.71 -8.88 6.11
CA SER A 149 33.38 -9.40 6.46
C SER A 149 32.67 -9.89 5.20
N PHE A 150 32.23 -11.13 5.23
CA PHE A 150 31.50 -11.78 4.15
C PHE A 150 30.11 -12.13 4.67
N PHE A 151 29.07 -11.87 3.88
CA PHE A 151 27.70 -12.11 4.33
C PHE A 151 26.89 -12.87 3.30
N TRP A 152 26.29 -14.00 3.68
CA TRP A 152 25.29 -14.67 2.86
C TRP A 152 24.14 -13.73 2.51
N LEU A 153 23.74 -13.80 1.25
CA LEU A 153 22.55 -13.17 0.67
C LEU A 153 21.48 -14.22 0.42
N GLY A 154 20.22 -13.81 0.23
CA GLY A 154 19.12 -14.70 -0.14
C GLY A 154 19.18 -15.25 -1.58
N LEU A 155 20.25 -14.96 -2.33
CA LEU A 155 20.43 -15.36 -3.71
C LEU A 155 21.17 -16.70 -3.82
N SER A 156 20.55 -17.68 -4.47
CA SER A 156 21.12 -19.02 -4.66
C SER A 156 20.76 -19.62 -6.02
N TRP A 157 21.51 -20.63 -6.44
CA TRP A 157 21.20 -21.41 -7.64
C TRP A 157 20.10 -22.44 -7.36
N ASP A 158 18.97 -22.34 -8.05
CA ASP A 158 17.92 -23.34 -8.03
C ASP A 158 18.17 -24.40 -9.13
N PRO A 159 18.48 -25.66 -8.77
CA PRO A 159 18.72 -26.73 -9.74
C PRO A 159 17.46 -27.13 -10.52
N SER A 160 16.27 -26.94 -9.96
CA SER A 160 15.00 -27.30 -10.61
C SER A 160 14.66 -26.33 -11.74
N ARG A 161 14.84 -25.03 -11.50
CA ARG A 161 14.63 -23.95 -12.48
C ARG A 161 15.82 -23.72 -13.39
N ARG A 162 16.99 -24.26 -13.02
CA ARG A 162 18.28 -24.00 -13.68
C ARG A 162 18.57 -22.50 -13.78
N SER A 163 18.31 -21.78 -12.69
CA SER A 163 18.45 -20.32 -12.64
C SER A 163 18.84 -19.86 -11.23
N TRP A 164 19.40 -18.66 -11.14
CA TRP A 164 19.57 -17.96 -9.87
C TRP A 164 18.25 -17.35 -9.42
N VAL A 165 17.93 -17.51 -8.13
CA VAL A 165 16.69 -17.00 -7.53
C VAL A 165 16.96 -16.44 -6.14
N TRP A 166 16.21 -15.38 -5.81
CA TRP A 166 16.04 -14.91 -4.44
C TRP A 166 15.06 -15.82 -3.68
N GLU A 167 14.99 -15.67 -2.35
CA GLU A 167 14.10 -16.50 -1.51
C GLU A 167 12.61 -16.32 -1.83
N ASP A 168 12.20 -15.17 -2.38
CA ASP A 168 10.84 -14.91 -2.86
C ASP A 168 10.55 -15.56 -4.24
N GLY A 169 11.54 -16.23 -4.82
CA GLY A 169 11.47 -16.89 -6.12
C GLY A 169 11.68 -15.96 -7.31
N SER A 170 11.95 -14.66 -7.09
CA SER A 170 12.25 -13.72 -8.16
C SER A 170 13.67 -13.94 -8.69
N GLY A 171 13.88 -13.63 -9.98
CA GLY A 171 15.22 -13.60 -10.56
C GLY A 171 15.99 -12.34 -10.15
N PRO A 172 17.33 -12.37 -10.15
CA PRO A 172 18.15 -11.18 -9.97
C PRO A 172 18.03 -10.21 -11.15
N SER A 173 17.87 -8.91 -10.89
CA SER A 173 17.91 -7.88 -11.95
C SER A 173 19.36 -7.68 -12.44
N PRO A 174 19.64 -7.73 -13.75
CA PRO A 174 20.99 -7.49 -14.28
C PRO A 174 21.59 -6.14 -13.89
N SER A 175 20.77 -5.12 -13.64
CA SER A 175 21.22 -3.77 -13.25
C SER A 175 21.92 -3.71 -11.90
N LEU A 176 21.75 -4.72 -11.04
CA LEU A 176 22.37 -4.80 -9.72
C LEU A 176 23.82 -5.31 -9.75
N PHE A 177 24.22 -5.88 -10.88
CA PHE A 177 25.50 -6.56 -11.04
C PHE A 177 26.39 -5.80 -12.02
N SER A 178 27.63 -5.56 -11.63
CA SER A 178 28.71 -5.23 -12.54
C SER A 178 28.94 -6.38 -13.53
N THR A 179 29.59 -6.08 -14.66
CA THR A 179 29.95 -7.09 -15.67
C THR A 179 30.70 -8.28 -15.07
N LYS A 180 31.57 -8.04 -14.06
CA LYS A 180 32.35 -9.09 -13.40
C LYS A 180 31.51 -9.97 -12.48
N GLU A 181 30.55 -9.39 -11.76
CA GLU A 181 29.62 -10.16 -10.91
C GLU A 181 28.68 -10.99 -11.78
N TYR A 182 28.15 -10.40 -12.86
CA TYR A 182 27.24 -11.08 -13.77
C TYR A 182 27.90 -12.27 -14.50
N ALA A 183 29.17 -12.12 -14.90
CA ALA A 183 29.95 -13.20 -15.50
C ALA A 183 30.13 -14.40 -14.55
N GLN A 184 30.33 -14.14 -13.25
CA GLN A 184 30.44 -15.20 -12.23
C GLN A 184 29.12 -15.96 -12.07
N ILE A 185 28.01 -15.23 -11.97
CA ILE A 185 26.66 -15.79 -11.78
C ILE A 185 26.27 -16.69 -12.96
N ASN A 186 26.55 -16.28 -14.19
CA ASN A 186 26.23 -17.12 -15.35
C ASN A 186 27.15 -18.35 -15.49
N GLY A 187 28.37 -18.30 -14.94
CA GLY A 187 29.38 -19.35 -15.07
C GLY A 187 29.40 -20.37 -13.93
N SER A 188 28.69 -20.14 -12.83
CA SER A 188 28.82 -20.94 -11.61
C SER A 188 27.49 -21.21 -10.92
N LYS A 189 27.50 -22.20 -10.02
CA LYS A 189 26.37 -22.60 -9.17
C LYS A 189 26.81 -22.52 -7.72
N GLY A 190 25.90 -22.14 -6.84
CA GLY A 190 26.18 -22.08 -5.42
C GLY A 190 25.25 -21.11 -4.72
N CYS A 191 25.79 -20.46 -3.68
CA CYS A 191 25.11 -19.46 -2.90
C CYS A 191 25.89 -18.15 -2.95
N ALA A 192 25.18 -17.04 -3.00
CA ALA A 192 25.79 -15.73 -3.15
C ALA A 192 26.11 -15.10 -1.80
N TYR A 193 27.27 -14.47 -1.69
CA TYR A 193 27.64 -13.67 -0.53
C TYR A 193 28.07 -12.26 -0.95
N PHE A 194 27.91 -11.31 -0.04
CA PHE A 194 28.28 -9.92 -0.21
C PHE A 194 29.58 -9.61 0.50
N GLN A 195 30.45 -8.86 -0.17
CA GLN A 195 31.67 -8.32 0.40
C GLN A 195 31.96 -6.93 -0.19
N LYS A 196 31.96 -5.90 0.65
CA LYS A 196 32.37 -4.52 0.33
C LYS A 196 31.76 -3.99 -0.99
N GLY A 197 30.46 -4.17 -1.17
CA GLY A 197 29.75 -3.69 -2.36
C GLY A 197 29.80 -4.61 -3.57
N ASN A 198 30.36 -5.82 -3.45
CA ASN A 198 30.39 -6.80 -4.52
C ASN A 198 29.73 -8.11 -4.10
N ILE A 199 29.10 -8.78 -5.05
CA ILE A 199 28.44 -10.06 -4.91
C ILE A 199 29.33 -11.15 -5.51
N TYR A 200 29.58 -12.18 -4.72
CA TYR A 200 30.43 -13.32 -5.05
C TYR A 200 29.68 -14.62 -4.83
N ILE A 201 30.27 -15.71 -5.29
CA ILE A 201 29.68 -17.05 -5.21
C ILE A 201 30.59 -17.95 -4.40
N SER A 202 30.01 -18.70 -3.48
CA SER A 202 30.69 -19.76 -2.75
C SER A 202 29.84 -21.04 -2.73
N ARG A 203 30.44 -22.14 -2.28
CA ARG A 203 29.71 -23.37 -1.99
C ARG A 203 28.76 -23.10 -0.83
N CYS A 204 27.51 -23.50 -0.95
CA CYS A 204 26.49 -23.28 0.10
C CYS A 204 26.84 -23.93 1.45
N SER A 205 27.77 -24.90 1.46
CA SER A 205 28.31 -25.55 2.64
C SER A 205 29.45 -24.78 3.32
N ALA A 206 29.89 -23.66 2.77
CA ALA A 206 30.86 -22.80 3.44
C ALA A 206 30.21 -22.15 4.67
N GLU A 207 30.97 -22.00 5.74
CA GLU A 207 30.53 -21.25 6.91
C GLU A 207 30.84 -19.78 6.67
N ILE A 208 29.80 -18.93 6.60
CA ILE A 208 29.94 -17.48 6.39
C ILE A 208 28.92 -16.77 7.31
N SER A 209 29.24 -15.56 7.77
CA SER A 209 28.26 -14.68 8.40
C SER A 209 27.09 -14.38 7.46
N TRP A 210 25.99 -13.80 7.96
CA TRP A 210 24.81 -13.54 7.12
C TRP A 210 24.08 -12.28 7.53
N ILE A 211 23.22 -11.81 6.62
CA ILE A 211 22.33 -10.67 6.88
C ILE A 211 20.90 -11.16 6.74
N CYS A 212 20.08 -10.93 7.77
CA CYS A 212 18.65 -11.13 7.68
C CYS A 212 17.94 -9.81 7.38
N GLU A 213 16.82 -9.89 6.68
CA GLU A 213 15.99 -8.75 6.31
C GLU A 213 14.51 -9.04 6.59
N LYS A 214 13.79 -8.02 7.07
CA LYS A 214 12.33 -8.02 7.14
C LYS A 214 11.77 -6.61 7.02
N MET A 215 10.49 -6.51 6.68
CA MET A 215 9.77 -5.24 6.65
C MET A 215 9.80 -4.54 8.02
N ALA A 216 10.06 -3.24 8.02
CA ALA A 216 9.94 -2.40 9.20
C ALA A 216 8.48 -2.25 9.61
N ALA A 217 8.22 -2.12 10.92
CA ALA A 217 6.90 -1.77 11.41
C ALA A 217 6.50 -0.35 10.98
N LEU A 218 5.21 -0.02 11.09
CA LEU A 218 4.77 1.36 10.92
C LEU A 218 5.25 2.22 12.09
N VAL A 219 5.87 3.36 11.80
CA VAL A 219 6.18 4.37 12.80
C VAL A 219 4.85 4.97 13.30
N LYS A 220 4.59 4.82 14.60
CA LYS A 220 3.40 5.38 15.23
C LYS A 220 3.72 6.76 15.78
N ILE A 221 2.82 7.70 15.57
CA ILE A 221 3.00 9.10 15.99
C ILE A 221 3.06 9.20 17.52
N GLU A 222 2.26 8.40 18.21
CA GLU A 222 2.23 8.28 19.68
C GLU A 222 3.52 7.73 20.31
N ASP A 223 4.46 7.25 19.49
CA ASP A 223 5.75 6.73 19.94
C ASP A 223 6.91 7.72 19.70
N LEU A 224 6.61 8.93 19.21
CA LEU A 224 7.58 10.00 18.93
C LEU A 224 7.91 10.89 20.13
N ASP A 225 7.10 10.81 21.19
CA ASP A 225 7.25 11.59 22.44
C ASP A 225 8.30 11.00 23.40
#